data_AF-A0A7Z3ALQ4-F1
#
_entry.id   AF-A0A7Z3ALQ4-F1
#
_cell.length_a   1.000
_cell.length_b   1.000
_cell.length_c   1.000
_cell.angle_alpha   90.00
_cell.angle_beta   90.00
_cell.angle_gamma   90.00
#
_symmetry.space_group_name_H-M   'P 1'
#
loop_
_entity.id
_entity.type
_entity.pdbx_description
1 polymer ?
#
loop_
_entity_poly.entity_id
_entity_poly.type
_entity_poly.pdbx_seq_one_letter_code
_entity_poly.pdbx_strand_id
1 'polypeptide(L)'
;MGVNAEVLGRVLLKYLVDAASQLYKFESAPSLRLRTHGLDEFGNGGYSFSLFDDAVINDLLKGTPALSIMIREGKVYAIKVYDFSFSGEFAQEFVYKGVLPAGIGLGSLVSDLLPFTSLEFDSAEEWFYTDQDYVGLEVTGWGVSLEDHPDQIITALCVIPGAIAQV
;
A
#
# COMPACT_ATOMS: atom_id res chain seq x y z
N MET A 1 -17.95 -7.59 -2.87
CA MET A 1 -17.77 -7.87 -4.32
C MET A 1 -16.41 -7.30 -4.72
N GLY A 2 -15.47 -8.14 -5.18
CA GLY A 2 -14.16 -7.69 -5.67
C GLY A 2 -14.11 -7.62 -7.20
N VAL A 3 -13.33 -6.68 -7.74
CA VAL A 3 -13.07 -6.56 -9.18
C VAL A 3 -12.25 -7.76 -9.65
N ASN A 4 -12.61 -8.37 -10.78
CA ASN A 4 -11.87 -9.52 -11.32
C ASN A 4 -10.48 -9.13 -11.83
N ALA A 5 -9.49 -10.00 -11.64
CA ALA A 5 -8.10 -9.81 -12.07
C ALA A 5 -7.96 -9.47 -13.57
N GLU A 6 -8.78 -10.06 -14.44
CA GLU A 6 -8.76 -9.76 -15.88
C GLU A 6 -9.20 -8.32 -16.17
N VAL A 7 -10.20 -7.83 -15.44
CA VAL A 7 -10.70 -6.46 -15.56
C VAL A 7 -9.61 -5.49 -15.08
N LEU A 8 -8.99 -5.79 -13.93
CA LEU A 8 -7.85 -5.02 -13.43
C LEU A 8 -6.71 -4.96 -14.46
N GLY A 9 -6.32 -6.10 -15.03
CA GLY A 9 -5.27 -6.16 -16.05
C GLY A 9 -5.55 -5.24 -17.23
N ARG A 10 -6.79 -5.22 -17.74
CA ARG A 10 -7.20 -4.31 -18.82
C ARG A 10 -7.15 -2.83 -18.42
N VAL A 11 -7.46 -2.51 -17.17
CA VAL A 11 -7.34 -1.14 -16.65
C VAL A 11 -5.88 -0.72 -16.56
N LEU A 12 -5.01 -1.59 -16.03
CA LEU A 12 -3.58 -1.32 -15.88
C LEU A 12 -2.89 -1.05 -17.23
N LEU A 13 -3.29 -1.74 -18.29
CA LEU A 13 -2.75 -1.51 -19.65
C LEU A 13 -2.91 -0.07 -20.14
N LYS A 14 -3.87 0.70 -19.63
CA LYS A 14 -4.04 2.12 -19.97
C LYS A 14 -2.88 3.00 -19.49
N TYR A 15 -2.15 2.55 -18.48
CA TYR A 15 -1.04 3.27 -17.87
C TYR A 15 0.33 2.75 -18.33
N LEU A 16 0.38 1.69 -19.15
CA LEU A 16 1.62 1.13 -19.66
C LEU A 16 2.25 2.10 -20.67
N VAL A 17 3.46 2.57 -20.38
CA VAL A 17 4.21 3.49 -21.26
C VAL A 17 5.42 2.83 -21.93
N ASP A 18 5.97 1.78 -21.33
CA ASP A 18 7.01 0.95 -21.95
C ASP A 18 6.83 -0.52 -21.57
N ALA A 19 6.48 -1.35 -22.55
CA ALA A 19 6.29 -2.78 -22.38
C ALA A 19 7.61 -3.53 -22.13
N ALA A 20 8.74 -3.08 -22.70
CA ALA A 20 10.01 -3.77 -22.56
C ALA A 20 10.53 -3.68 -21.12
N SER A 21 10.44 -2.49 -20.52
CA SER A 21 10.88 -2.25 -19.14
C SER A 21 9.76 -2.42 -18.10
N GLN A 22 8.54 -2.81 -18.53
CA GLN A 22 7.35 -2.90 -17.69
C GLN A 22 7.09 -1.59 -16.91
N LEU A 23 7.19 -0.46 -17.61
CA LEU A 23 7.07 0.88 -17.02
C LEU A 23 5.64 1.41 -17.17
N TYR A 24 5.06 1.86 -16.06
CA TYR A 24 3.71 2.39 -15.96
C TYR A 24 3.74 3.83 -15.45
N LYS A 25 2.88 4.68 -15.99
CA LYS A 25 2.73 6.09 -15.60
C LYS A 25 1.27 6.36 -15.23
N PHE A 26 0.98 6.34 -13.94
CA PHE A 26 -0.33 6.76 -13.43
C PHE A 26 -0.44 8.29 -13.46
N GLU A 27 -1.67 8.80 -13.45
CA GLU A 27 -1.93 10.24 -13.45
C GLU A 27 -1.26 10.90 -12.25
N SER A 28 -0.47 11.94 -12.51
CA SER A 28 0.29 12.71 -11.49
C SER A 28 1.30 11.89 -10.65
N ALA A 29 1.56 10.63 -10.99
CA ALA A 29 2.54 9.77 -10.31
C ALA A 29 3.89 9.77 -11.05
N PRO A 30 5.02 9.38 -10.44
CA PRO A 30 6.25 9.11 -11.17
C PRO A 30 6.10 7.87 -12.09
N SER A 31 7.09 7.61 -12.92
CA SER A 31 7.12 6.38 -13.69
C SER A 31 7.49 5.21 -12.77
N LEU A 32 6.63 4.20 -12.69
CA LEU A 32 6.80 3.05 -11.80
C LEU A 32 7.05 1.78 -12.62
N ARG A 33 7.97 0.93 -12.15
CA ARG A 33 8.21 -0.37 -12.75
C ARG A 33 7.33 -1.42 -12.08
N LEU A 34 6.64 -2.20 -12.90
CA LEU A 34 5.84 -3.32 -12.43
C LEU A 34 6.70 -4.54 -12.12
N ARG A 35 6.44 -5.16 -10.97
CA ARG A 35 6.74 -6.55 -10.64
C ARG A 35 5.42 -7.32 -10.56
N THR A 36 5.30 -8.38 -11.35
CA THR A 36 4.13 -9.25 -11.35
C THR A 36 4.35 -10.44 -10.44
N HIS A 37 3.39 -10.72 -9.58
CA HIS A 37 3.27 -11.96 -8.84
C HIS A 37 2.17 -12.78 -9.52
N GLY A 38 2.58 -13.73 -10.38
CA GLY A 38 1.66 -14.53 -11.17
C GLY A 38 0.63 -15.27 -10.31
N LEU A 39 -0.56 -15.53 -10.87
CA LEU A 39 -1.60 -16.24 -10.15
C LEU A 39 -1.22 -17.70 -9.92
N ASP A 40 -1.36 -18.18 -8.69
CA ASP A 40 -1.21 -19.58 -8.33
C ASP A 40 -2.46 -20.42 -8.74
N GLU A 41 -2.45 -21.71 -8.41
CA GLU A 41 -3.56 -22.62 -8.71
C GLU A 41 -4.89 -22.25 -8.02
N PHE A 42 -4.82 -21.43 -6.96
CA PHE A 42 -5.98 -20.90 -6.23
C PHE A 42 -6.38 -19.50 -6.72
N GLY A 43 -5.68 -18.96 -7.71
CA GLY A 43 -5.92 -17.62 -8.24
C GLY A 43 -5.41 -16.50 -7.33
N ASN A 44 -4.42 -16.76 -6.46
CA ASN A 44 -3.78 -15.75 -5.63
C ASN A 44 -2.51 -15.21 -6.29
N GLY A 45 -2.25 -13.92 -6.12
CA GLY A 45 -1.08 -13.25 -6.67
C GLY A 45 -1.19 -11.74 -6.55
N GLY A 46 -0.70 -11.00 -7.53
CA GLY A 46 -0.84 -9.55 -7.53
C GLY A 46 0.17 -8.78 -8.37
N TYR A 47 0.20 -7.48 -8.13
CA TYR A 47 1.05 -6.52 -8.82
C TYR A 47 1.71 -5.61 -7.81
N SER A 48 2.98 -5.26 -8.03
CA SER A 48 3.70 -4.28 -7.22
C SER A 48 4.38 -3.29 -8.15
N PHE A 49 4.19 -2.00 -7.90
CA PHE A 49 4.72 -0.90 -8.70
C PHE A 49 5.71 -0.12 -7.83
N SER A 50 6.99 -0.09 -8.22
CA SER A 50 8.04 0.57 -7.45
C SER A 50 8.79 1.59 -8.30
N LEU A 51 9.36 2.61 -7.64
CA LEU A 51 10.24 3.56 -8.28
C LEU A 51 11.67 2.97 -8.35
N PHE A 52 12.34 3.19 -9.49
CA PHE A 52 13.72 2.70 -9.74
C PHE A 52 14.64 3.78 -10.30
N ASP A 53 14.17 5.03 -10.37
CA ASP A 53 14.97 6.15 -10.86
C ASP A 53 15.98 6.59 -9.80
N ASP A 54 17.25 6.31 -10.06
CA ASP A 54 18.39 6.60 -9.17
C ASP A 54 18.59 8.10 -8.91
N ALA A 55 18.03 8.97 -9.75
CA ALA A 55 18.05 10.41 -9.51
C ALA A 55 16.99 10.86 -8.49
N VAL A 56 16.04 9.99 -8.14
CA VAL A 56 14.88 10.32 -7.31
C VAL A 56 14.83 9.50 -6.03
N ILE A 57 15.01 8.17 -6.11
CA ILE A 57 14.87 7.28 -4.96
C ILE A 57 16.22 6.95 -4.31
N ASN A 58 16.22 6.89 -2.99
CA ASN A 58 17.35 6.37 -2.22
C ASN A 58 17.59 4.89 -2.53
N ASP A 59 18.85 4.48 -2.70
CA ASP A 59 19.22 3.10 -2.97
C ASP A 59 18.68 2.10 -1.93
N LEU A 60 18.58 2.50 -0.66
CA LEU A 60 18.06 1.66 0.42
C LEU A 60 16.56 1.38 0.31
N LEU A 61 15.81 2.31 -0.30
CA LEU A 61 14.36 2.19 -0.48
C LEU A 61 13.99 1.77 -1.90
N LYS A 62 14.98 1.60 -2.78
CA LYS A 62 14.77 1.16 -4.15
C LYS A 62 14.09 -0.20 -4.19
N GLY A 63 12.97 -0.27 -4.89
CA GLY A 63 12.14 -1.49 -4.95
C GLY A 63 11.05 -1.57 -3.89
N THR A 64 11.05 -0.71 -2.87
CA THR A 64 9.88 -0.51 -1.99
C THR A 64 8.68 -0.16 -2.88
N PRO A 65 7.57 -0.92 -2.82
CA PRO A 65 6.41 -0.65 -3.66
C PRO A 65 5.82 0.73 -3.33
N ALA A 66 5.57 1.57 -4.33
CA ALA A 66 4.70 2.73 -4.15
C ALA A 66 3.23 2.30 -4.07
N LEU A 67 2.88 1.24 -4.80
CA LEU A 67 1.55 0.65 -4.87
C LEU A 67 1.69 -0.87 -4.98
N SER A 68 0.93 -1.61 -4.19
CA SER A 68 0.73 -3.05 -4.36
C SER A 68 -0.76 -3.37 -4.45
N ILE A 69 -1.12 -4.29 -5.33
CA ILE A 69 -2.49 -4.76 -5.52
C ILE A 69 -2.48 -6.27 -5.34
N MET A 70 -3.15 -6.76 -4.30
CA MET A 70 -3.24 -8.16 -3.97
C MET A 70 -4.47 -8.78 -4.63
N ILE A 71 -4.29 -9.95 -5.22
CA ILE A 71 -5.36 -10.75 -5.81
C ILE A 71 -5.53 -12.01 -4.96
N ARG A 72 -6.77 -12.30 -4.59
CA ARG A 72 -7.18 -13.54 -3.92
C ARG A 72 -8.35 -14.14 -4.68
N GLU A 73 -8.27 -15.44 -4.99
CA GLU A 73 -9.34 -16.15 -5.72
C GLU A 73 -9.76 -15.44 -7.02
N GLY A 74 -8.78 -14.91 -7.76
CA GLY A 74 -8.99 -14.21 -9.04
C GLY A 74 -9.65 -12.83 -8.93
N LYS A 75 -9.76 -12.26 -7.73
CA LYS A 75 -10.34 -10.93 -7.48
C LYS A 75 -9.39 -10.04 -6.69
N VAL A 76 -9.48 -8.73 -6.92
CA VAL A 76 -8.78 -7.74 -6.09
C VAL A 76 -9.25 -7.90 -4.65
N TYR A 77 -8.29 -8.15 -3.77
CA TYR A 77 -8.47 -8.40 -2.35
C TYR A 77 -8.05 -7.21 -1.51
N ALA A 78 -6.88 -6.66 -1.80
CA ALA A 78 -6.33 -5.53 -1.06
C ALA A 78 -5.52 -4.61 -1.96
N ILE A 79 -5.44 -3.34 -1.57
CA ILE A 79 -4.57 -2.35 -2.19
C ILE A 79 -3.71 -1.75 -1.09
N LYS A 80 -2.38 -1.77 -1.28
CA LYS A 80 -1.40 -1.23 -0.34
C LYS A 80 -0.66 -0.07 -0.96
N VAL A 81 -0.42 0.99 -0.20
CA VAL A 81 0.44 2.11 -0.57
C VAL A 81 1.49 2.29 0.52
N TYR A 82 2.72 2.60 0.12
CA TYR A 82 3.84 2.71 1.05
C TYR A 82 4.55 4.05 0.89
N ASP A 83 5.13 4.52 1.98
CA ASP A 83 6.20 5.51 1.93
C ASP A 83 7.49 4.82 1.47
N PHE A 84 8.08 5.34 0.40
CA PHE A 84 9.33 4.86 -0.18
C PHE A 84 10.42 5.96 -0.14
N SER A 85 10.30 6.89 0.79
CA SER A 85 11.19 8.04 0.94
C SER A 85 11.67 8.23 2.38
N PHE A 86 12.79 8.92 2.54
CA PHE A 86 13.20 9.46 3.84
C PHE A 86 12.76 10.92 4.01
N SER A 87 12.68 11.35 5.28
CA SER A 87 12.35 12.74 5.62
C SER A 87 13.30 13.74 4.95
N GLY A 88 12.75 14.69 4.20
CA GLY A 88 13.50 15.73 3.49
C GLY A 88 14.02 15.33 2.11
N GLU A 89 13.77 14.11 1.66
CA GLU A 89 14.11 13.70 0.29
C GLU A 89 13.09 14.19 -0.73
N PHE A 90 13.54 14.50 -1.94
CA PHE A 90 12.66 14.88 -3.05
C PHE A 90 11.65 13.77 -3.41
N ALA A 91 11.98 12.50 -3.13
CA ALA A 91 11.07 11.37 -3.30
C ALA A 91 9.74 11.55 -2.55
N GLN A 92 9.71 12.32 -1.46
CA GLN A 92 8.48 12.62 -0.71
C GLN A 92 7.41 13.28 -1.56
N GLU A 93 7.78 14.05 -2.60
CA GLU A 93 6.82 14.69 -3.52
C GLU A 93 6.01 13.67 -4.33
N PHE A 94 6.51 12.44 -4.43
CA PHE A 94 5.89 11.37 -5.21
C PHE A 94 5.16 10.33 -4.36
N VAL A 95 5.32 10.37 -3.05
CA VAL A 95 4.62 9.47 -2.12
C VAL A 95 3.12 9.80 -2.13
N TYR A 96 2.28 8.77 -2.02
CA TYR A 96 0.84 8.92 -1.96
C TYR A 96 0.41 9.93 -0.88
N LYS A 97 -0.41 10.92 -1.28
CA LYS A 97 -0.87 12.03 -0.41
C LYS A 97 -2.33 11.95 -0.01
N GLY A 98 -3.02 10.88 -0.36
CA GLY A 98 -4.41 10.70 0.07
C GLY A 98 -4.47 10.45 1.58
N VAL A 99 -5.54 10.95 2.20
CA VAL A 99 -5.75 10.90 3.64
C VAL A 99 -7.07 10.21 3.97
N LEU A 100 -7.09 9.55 5.12
CA LEU A 100 -8.28 9.09 5.81
C LEU A 100 -9.06 10.31 6.36
N PRO A 101 -10.30 10.10 6.86
CA PRO A 101 -10.99 11.12 7.64
C PRO A 101 -10.10 11.66 8.77
N ALA A 102 -10.32 12.92 9.16
CA ALA A 102 -9.48 13.68 10.08
C ALA A 102 -8.05 14.02 9.57
N GLY A 103 -7.72 13.71 8.32
CA GLY A 103 -6.45 14.12 7.70
C GLY A 103 -5.27 13.19 8.01
N ILE A 104 -5.54 11.97 8.47
CA ILE A 104 -4.52 10.96 8.81
C ILE A 104 -4.06 10.26 7.53
N GLY A 105 -2.76 10.13 7.31
CA GLY A 105 -2.20 9.46 6.14
C GLY A 105 -0.79 8.96 6.37
N LEU A 106 -0.07 8.66 5.28
CA LEU A 106 1.36 8.32 5.36
C LEU A 106 2.13 9.46 6.03
N GLY A 107 2.96 9.13 7.01
CA GLY A 107 3.72 10.09 7.82
C GLY A 107 3.01 10.63 9.06
N SER A 108 1.69 10.43 9.22
CA SER A 108 0.98 10.68 10.50
C SER A 108 1.40 9.67 11.56
N LEU A 109 1.13 9.93 12.84
CA LEU A 109 1.41 8.94 13.89
C LEU A 109 0.43 7.77 13.75
N VAL A 110 0.89 6.54 14.00
CA VAL A 110 -0.03 5.39 14.09
C VAL A 110 -1.05 5.61 15.20
N SER A 111 -0.64 6.25 16.30
CA SER A 111 -1.50 6.59 17.44
C SER A 111 -2.60 7.62 17.13
N ASP A 112 -2.50 8.36 16.02
CA ASP A 112 -3.57 9.29 15.59
C ASP A 112 -4.88 8.56 15.23
N LEU A 113 -4.83 7.24 15.01
CA LEU A 113 -5.99 6.40 14.73
C LEU A 113 -6.76 5.97 15.99
N LEU A 114 -6.11 5.96 17.16
CA LEU A 114 -6.69 5.48 18.42
C LEU A 114 -7.99 6.18 18.87
N PRO A 115 -8.22 7.47 18.56
CA PRO A 115 -9.52 8.10 18.82
C PRO A 115 -10.68 7.55 17.98
N PHE A 116 -10.40 6.80 16.91
CA PHE A 116 -11.38 6.37 15.91
C PHE A 116 -11.55 4.84 15.83
N THR A 117 -10.56 4.08 16.28
CA THR A 117 -10.53 2.62 16.25
C THR A 117 -9.52 2.10 17.26
N SER A 118 -9.73 0.89 17.77
CA SER A 118 -8.66 0.12 18.39
C SER A 118 -7.69 -0.43 17.33
N LEU A 119 -6.47 -0.73 17.75
CA LEU A 119 -5.41 -1.28 16.89
C LEU A 119 -4.83 -2.53 17.54
N GLU A 120 -4.95 -3.67 16.86
CA GLU A 120 -4.31 -4.93 17.26
C GLU A 120 -3.05 -5.13 16.42
N PHE A 121 -1.90 -5.29 17.08
CA PHE A 121 -0.63 -5.54 16.40
C PHE A 121 -0.40 -7.04 16.18
N ASP A 122 -0.23 -7.46 14.94
CA ASP A 122 0.24 -8.80 14.59
C ASP A 122 1.75 -8.76 14.38
N SER A 123 2.51 -9.42 15.26
CA SER A 123 3.97 -9.48 15.17
C SER A 123 4.49 -10.36 14.03
N ALA A 124 3.69 -11.29 13.51
CA ALA A 124 4.09 -12.15 12.39
C ALA A 124 3.93 -11.42 11.06
N GLU A 125 2.88 -10.61 10.92
CA GLU A 125 2.70 -9.78 9.72
C GLU A 125 3.42 -8.43 9.83
N GLU A 126 3.65 -7.94 11.05
CA GLU A 126 4.17 -6.59 11.36
C GLU A 126 3.17 -5.46 10.99
N TRP A 127 1.87 -5.72 11.13
CA TRP A 127 0.79 -4.78 10.82
C TRP A 127 -0.14 -4.56 12.03
N PHE A 128 -0.81 -3.42 12.02
CA PHE A 128 -1.92 -3.09 12.90
C PHE A 128 -3.25 -3.27 12.15
N TYR A 129 -4.16 -4.02 12.76
CA TYR A 129 -5.52 -4.21 12.26
C TYR A 129 -6.47 -3.31 13.05
N THR A 130 -7.34 -2.62 12.32
CA THR A 130 -8.41 -1.83 12.92
C THR A 130 -9.58 -2.72 13.30
N ASP A 131 -10.40 -2.26 14.25
CA ASP A 131 -11.64 -2.94 14.60
C ASP A 131 -12.77 -2.66 13.60
N GLN A 132 -14.01 -2.92 14.04
CA GLN A 132 -15.20 -2.81 13.21
C GLN A 132 -15.54 -1.37 12.81
N ASP A 133 -15.09 -0.36 13.57
CA ASP A 133 -15.38 1.05 13.27
C ASP A 133 -14.59 1.53 12.04
N TYR A 134 -13.44 0.91 11.75
CA TYR A 134 -12.59 1.19 10.59
C TYR A 134 -12.32 -0.04 9.71
N VAL A 135 -13.26 -0.99 9.67
CA VAL A 135 -13.08 -2.31 9.05
C VAL A 135 -12.48 -2.24 7.64
N GLY A 136 -11.47 -3.09 7.41
CA GLY A 136 -10.77 -3.16 6.12
C GLY A 136 -9.67 -2.13 5.93
N LEU A 137 -9.27 -1.41 6.98
CA LEU A 137 -8.02 -0.68 7.03
C LEU A 137 -6.99 -1.48 7.84
N GLU A 138 -5.80 -1.63 7.29
CA GLU A 138 -4.63 -2.09 8.05
C GLU A 138 -3.52 -1.06 7.84
N VAL A 139 -2.72 -0.82 8.86
CA VAL A 139 -1.59 0.13 8.79
C VAL A 139 -0.33 -0.50 9.34
N THR A 140 0.83 -0.03 8.91
CA THR A 140 2.10 -0.40 9.55
C THR A 140 2.96 0.84 9.73
N GLY A 141 3.92 0.73 10.65
CA GLY A 141 4.91 1.74 10.96
C GLY A 141 6.32 1.16 10.92
N TRP A 142 6.90 0.91 12.09
CA TRP A 142 8.26 0.38 12.23
C TRP A 142 8.31 -1.13 12.52
N GLY A 143 7.20 -1.84 12.28
CA GLY A 143 7.11 -3.29 12.45
C GLY A 143 7.14 -3.77 13.91
N VAL A 144 6.69 -2.92 14.84
CA VAL A 144 6.71 -3.15 16.29
C VAL A 144 5.45 -2.59 16.93
N SER A 145 5.13 -3.05 18.14
CA SER A 145 3.92 -2.61 18.85
C SER A 145 3.97 -1.11 19.21
N LEU A 146 2.80 -0.50 19.46
CA LEU A 146 2.72 0.87 19.98
C LEU A 146 3.21 0.98 21.43
N GLU A 147 3.26 -0.13 22.19
CA GLU A 147 3.84 -0.15 23.53
C GLU A 147 5.36 0.05 23.49
N ASP A 148 6.02 -0.59 22.52
CA ASP A 148 7.47 -0.48 22.32
C ASP A 148 7.86 0.86 21.68
N HIS A 149 7.11 1.28 20.65
CA HIS A 149 7.35 2.52 19.91
C HIS A 149 6.04 3.30 19.68
N PRO A 150 5.66 4.18 20.62
CA PRO A 150 4.39 4.92 20.57
C PRO A 150 4.37 6.08 19.56
N ASP A 151 5.55 6.54 19.13
CA ASP A 151 5.77 7.66 18.23
C ASP A 151 6.00 7.24 16.77
N GLN A 152 5.82 5.96 16.47
CA GLN A 152 5.98 5.47 15.10
C GLN A 152 4.95 6.09 14.15
N ILE A 153 5.41 6.41 12.95
CA ILE A 153 4.58 6.98 11.89
C ILE A 153 4.02 5.87 11.00
N ILE A 154 2.91 6.16 10.33
CA ILE A 154 2.32 5.29 9.31
C ILE A 154 3.25 5.28 8.09
N THR A 155 3.85 4.13 7.81
CA THR A 155 4.73 3.90 6.65
C THR A 155 4.03 3.15 5.52
N ALA A 156 2.91 2.47 5.80
CA ALA A 156 2.04 1.94 4.75
C ALA A 156 0.58 1.87 5.20
N LEU A 157 -0.31 1.97 4.22
CA LEU A 157 -1.75 1.78 4.37
C LEU A 157 -2.19 0.63 3.47
N CYS A 158 -3.04 -0.26 3.99
CA CYS A 158 -3.70 -1.34 3.28
C CYS A 158 -5.21 -1.13 3.35
N VAL A 159 -5.88 -1.19 2.20
CA VAL A 159 -7.34 -1.12 2.11
C VAL A 159 -7.86 -2.43 1.53
N ILE A 160 -8.77 -3.08 2.25
CA ILE A 160 -9.46 -4.31 1.87
C ILE A 160 -10.91 -3.95 1.47
N PRO A 161 -11.23 -3.90 0.16
CA PRO A 161 -12.53 -3.43 -0.30
C PRO A 161 -13.66 -4.37 0.11
N GLY A 162 -14.68 -3.80 0.74
CA GLY A 162 -15.89 -4.55 1.11
C GLY A 162 -15.67 -5.53 2.27
N ALA A 163 -14.66 -5.30 3.12
CA ALA A 163 -14.67 -5.83 4.46
C ALA A 163 -15.95 -5.36 5.17
N ILE A 164 -16.68 -6.30 5.77
CA ILE A 164 -17.91 -6.02 6.51
C ILE A 164 -17.59 -6.34 7.96
N ALA A 165 -17.96 -5.46 8.89
CA ALA A 165 -17.93 -5.76 10.32
C ALA A 165 -18.69 -7.07 10.57
N GLN A 166 -18.02 -8.07 11.15
CA GLN A 166 -18.68 -9.30 11.56
C GLN A 166 -19.43 -9.02 12.87
N VAL A 167 -20.74 -8.75 12.78
CA VAL A 167 -21.63 -8.60 13.95
C VAL A 167 -21.81 -9.91 14.68
#